data_AF-A0AA46KDV1-F1
#
_entry.id   AF-A0AA46KDV1-F1
#
_cell.length_a   1.000
_cell.length_b   1.000
_cell.length_c   1.000
_cell.angle_alpha   90.00
_cell.angle_beta   90.00
_cell.angle_gamma   90.00
#
_symmetry.space_group_name_H-M   'P 1'
#
loop_
_entity.id
_entity.type
_entity.pdbx_description
1 polymer ?
#
loop_
_entity_poly.entity_id
_entity_poly.type
_entity_poly.pdbx_seq_one_letter_code
_entity_poly.pdbx_strand_id
1 'polypeptide(L)'
;MLHSDSVIELPGIIMLFACIFRCAQYMKQSQLKLGQYFWLASVLVFFAVIRRELNYVPELFIPSNFSFLNHSYDWWEDAVLLTVYLLIVGFLTYSWRYLWAVLKKVPLSLYLTVVALALLEYMGENAILIPESIGEMVEEIAETSVYAIALIYLWRFQMSDFESPALYQPNHHQPCNANS
;
A
#
# COMPACT_ATOMS: atom_id res chain seq x y z
N MET A 1 -19.69 -23.03 7.27
CA MET A 1 -18.39 -22.52 6.82
C MET A 1 -18.66 -21.24 6.04
N LEU A 2 -19.11 -20.20 6.76
CA LEU A 2 -19.48 -18.88 6.20
C LEU A 2 -19.54 -17.82 7.32
N HIS A 3 -19.09 -18.20 8.52
CA HIS A 3 -19.24 -17.40 9.75
C HIS A 3 -17.93 -17.31 10.54
N SER A 4 -16.91 -18.08 10.14
CA SER A 4 -15.57 -18.04 10.73
C SER A 4 -14.66 -17.13 9.89
N ASP A 5 -14.75 -17.28 8.57
CA ASP A 5 -13.93 -16.58 7.58
C ASP A 5 -14.20 -15.06 7.64
N SER A 6 -15.49 -14.65 7.66
CA SER A 6 -15.86 -13.23 7.78
C SER A 6 -15.44 -12.54 9.09
N VAL A 7 -15.11 -13.28 10.15
CA VAL A 7 -14.69 -12.70 11.44
C VAL A 7 -13.20 -12.39 11.46
N ILE A 8 -12.40 -13.14 10.68
CA ILE A 8 -10.93 -12.97 10.61
C ILE A 8 -10.54 -11.99 9.51
N GLU A 9 -11.31 -11.91 8.41
CA GLU A 9 -11.12 -10.93 7.33
C GLU A 9 -11.43 -9.47 7.76
N LEU A 10 -12.44 -9.28 8.63
CA LEU A 10 -12.94 -7.96 9.01
C LEU A 10 -11.86 -7.05 9.67
N PRO A 11 -11.03 -7.56 10.62
CA PRO A 11 -9.87 -6.83 11.11
C PRO A 11 -8.91 -6.34 10.01
N GLY A 12 -8.61 -7.18 9.02
CA GLY A 12 -7.72 -6.85 7.91
C GLY A 12 -8.25 -5.67 7.10
N ILE A 13 -9.52 -5.73 6.71
CA ILE A 13 -10.21 -4.68 5.95
C ILE A 13 -10.21 -3.36 6.73
N ILE A 14 -10.52 -3.38 8.04
CA ILE A 14 -10.50 -2.18 8.89
C ILE A 14 -9.10 -1.55 8.92
N MET A 15 -8.05 -2.37 9.02
CA MET A 15 -6.67 -1.88 9.01
C MET A 15 -6.28 -1.28 7.65
N LEU A 16 -6.71 -1.85 6.54
CA LEU A 16 -6.50 -1.29 5.21
C LEU A 16 -7.15 0.09 5.06
N PHE A 17 -8.41 0.25 5.50
CA PHE A 17 -9.07 1.56 5.51
C PHE A 17 -8.33 2.58 6.39
N ALA A 18 -7.85 2.15 7.55
CA ALA A 18 -7.03 3.01 8.41
C ALA A 18 -5.72 3.42 7.73
N CYS A 19 -5.04 2.51 7.02
CA CYS A 19 -3.85 2.82 6.22
C CYS A 19 -4.14 3.85 5.13
N ILE A 20 -5.21 3.64 4.34
CA ILE A 20 -5.64 4.60 3.30
C ILE A 20 -5.87 5.98 3.91
N PHE A 21 -6.61 6.04 5.02
CA PHE A 21 -6.92 7.30 5.68
C PHE A 21 -5.65 8.02 6.14
N ARG A 22 -4.69 7.30 6.73
CA ARG A 22 -3.40 7.89 7.13
C ARG A 22 -2.58 8.36 5.93
N CYS A 23 -2.51 7.58 4.85
CA CYS A 23 -1.84 8.01 3.62
C CYS A 23 -2.50 9.25 2.99
N ALA A 24 -3.83 9.33 2.99
CA ALA A 24 -4.57 10.49 2.49
C ALA A 24 -4.35 11.72 3.37
N GLN A 25 -4.28 11.55 4.70
CA GLN A 25 -3.88 12.61 5.63
C GLN A 25 -2.48 13.14 5.30
N TYR A 26 -1.51 12.24 5.09
CA TYR A 26 -0.15 12.61 4.71
C TYR A 26 -0.08 13.30 3.35
N MET A 27 -0.84 12.83 2.36
CA MET A 27 -0.97 13.50 1.07
C MET A 27 -1.43 14.95 1.21
N LYS A 28 -2.42 15.22 2.08
CA LYS A 28 -2.93 16.57 2.32
C LYS A 28 -1.96 17.45 3.13
N GLN A 29 -1.19 16.86 4.05
CA GLN A 29 -0.27 17.58 4.93
C GLN A 29 1.09 17.89 4.28
N SER A 30 1.49 17.05 3.32
CA SER A 30 2.77 17.14 2.61
C SER A 30 2.95 18.50 1.94
N GLN A 31 4.03 19.19 2.29
CA GLN A 31 4.38 20.50 1.72
C GLN A 31 5.20 20.35 0.43
N LEU A 32 5.84 19.20 0.24
CA LEU A 32 6.59 18.88 -0.97
C LEU A 32 5.70 18.21 -2.01
N LYS A 33 5.76 18.69 -3.27
CA LYS A 33 5.07 18.03 -4.39
C LYS A 33 5.48 16.56 -4.54
N LEU A 34 6.77 16.26 -4.39
CA LEU A 34 7.27 14.88 -4.42
C LEU A 34 6.65 14.00 -3.34
N GLY A 35 6.46 14.54 -2.12
CA GLY A 35 5.77 13.84 -1.04
C GLY A 35 4.30 13.59 -1.39
N GLN A 36 3.60 14.59 -1.94
CA GLN A 36 2.20 14.43 -2.35
C GLN A 36 2.00 13.28 -3.34
N TYR A 37 2.85 13.16 -4.37
CA TYR A 37 2.79 12.05 -5.33
C TYR A 37 3.15 10.70 -4.69
N PHE A 38 4.12 10.68 -3.76
CA PHE A 38 4.45 9.46 -3.00
C PHE A 38 3.27 8.96 -2.15
N TRP A 39 2.60 9.87 -1.43
CA TRP A 39 1.45 9.52 -0.60
C TRP A 39 0.22 9.17 -1.43
N LEU A 40 0.02 9.83 -2.57
CA LEU A 40 -1.01 9.45 -3.55
C LEU A 40 -0.76 8.04 -4.09
N ALA A 41 0.49 7.71 -4.46
CA ALA A 41 0.85 6.35 -4.86
C ALA A 41 0.55 5.34 -3.75
N SER A 42 0.86 5.69 -2.50
CA SER A 42 0.58 4.84 -1.33
C SER A 42 -0.92 4.60 -1.14
N VAL A 43 -1.77 5.63 -1.32
CA VAL A 43 -3.23 5.48 -1.32
C VAL A 43 -3.69 4.51 -2.41
N LEU A 44 -3.16 4.65 -3.63
CA LEU A 44 -3.51 3.77 -4.75
C LEU A 44 -3.06 2.31 -4.51
N VAL A 45 -1.92 2.09 -3.86
CA VAL A 45 -1.46 0.75 -3.47
C VAL A 45 -2.46 0.11 -2.51
N PHE A 46 -2.83 0.78 -1.42
CA PHE A 46 -3.80 0.21 -0.48
C PHE A 46 -5.19 0.04 -1.10
N PHE A 47 -5.59 0.92 -2.03
CA PHE A 47 -6.82 0.73 -2.81
C PHE A 47 -6.77 -0.54 -3.67
N ALA A 48 -5.65 -0.82 -4.34
CA ALA A 48 -5.47 -2.04 -5.12
C ALA A 48 -5.51 -3.30 -4.23
N VAL A 49 -4.94 -3.22 -3.02
CA VAL A 49 -5.02 -4.30 -2.03
C VAL A 49 -6.46 -4.52 -1.56
N ILE A 50 -7.21 -3.47 -1.21
CA ILE A 50 -8.64 -3.61 -0.86
C ILE A 50 -9.44 -4.27 -1.98
N ARG A 51 -9.17 -3.94 -3.25
CA ARG A 51 -9.84 -4.62 -4.36
C ARG A 51 -9.55 -6.12 -4.33
N ARG A 52 -8.30 -6.52 -4.10
CA ARG A 52 -7.91 -7.95 -4.01
C ARG A 52 -8.73 -8.66 -2.94
N GLU A 53 -8.84 -8.06 -1.77
CA GLU A 53 -9.61 -8.61 -0.65
C GLU A 53 -11.13 -8.66 -0.94
N LEU A 54 -11.64 -7.73 -1.74
CA LEU A 54 -13.06 -7.65 -2.08
C LEU A 54 -13.40 -8.25 -3.46
N ASN A 55 -12.56 -9.13 -4.00
CA ASN A 55 -12.72 -9.69 -5.35
C ASN A 55 -14.04 -10.49 -5.53
N TYR A 56 -14.64 -10.99 -4.44
CA TYR A 56 -15.93 -11.67 -4.47
C TYR A 56 -17.14 -10.72 -4.51
N VAL A 57 -16.97 -9.44 -4.15
CA VAL A 57 -18.08 -8.47 -4.05
C VAL A 57 -18.74 -8.21 -5.40
N PRO A 58 -18.01 -8.00 -6.51
CA PRO A 58 -18.62 -7.83 -7.82
C PRO A 58 -19.56 -8.97 -8.22
N GLU A 59 -19.22 -10.22 -7.90
CA GLU A 59 -20.05 -11.39 -8.22
C GLU A 59 -21.44 -11.35 -7.57
N LEU A 60 -21.57 -10.64 -6.43
CA LEU A 60 -22.84 -10.47 -5.72
C LEU A 60 -23.78 -9.47 -6.39
N PHE A 61 -23.23 -8.51 -7.13
CA PHE A 61 -23.99 -7.35 -7.64
C PHE A 61 -24.02 -7.25 -9.17
N ILE A 62 -23.09 -7.90 -9.86
CA ILE A 62 -22.90 -7.79 -11.30
C ILE A 62 -23.34 -9.10 -11.95
N PRO A 63 -24.34 -9.05 -12.85
CA PRO A 63 -24.75 -10.23 -13.60
C PRO A 63 -23.58 -10.81 -14.40
N SER A 64 -23.43 -12.14 -14.40
CA SER A 64 -22.36 -12.82 -15.15
C SER A 64 -22.41 -12.61 -16.66
N ASN A 65 -23.55 -12.16 -17.20
CA ASN A 65 -23.73 -11.78 -18.61
C ASN A 65 -23.53 -10.28 -18.87
N PHE A 66 -23.06 -9.51 -17.89
CA PHE A 66 -22.75 -8.10 -18.07
C PHE A 66 -21.65 -7.95 -19.11
N SER A 67 -21.94 -7.15 -20.13
CA SER A 67 -20.97 -6.74 -21.13
C SER A 67 -21.11 -5.26 -21.42
N PHE A 68 -19.98 -4.59 -21.55
CA PHE A 68 -19.90 -3.18 -21.89
C PHE A 68 -18.85 -3.01 -22.99
N LEU A 69 -19.22 -2.34 -24.09
CA LEU A 69 -18.37 -2.16 -25.27
C LEU A 69 -17.77 -3.48 -25.80
N ASN A 70 -18.56 -4.55 -25.86
CA ASN A 70 -18.15 -5.90 -26.28
C ASN A 70 -17.08 -6.57 -25.40
N HIS A 71 -16.84 -6.06 -24.20
CA HIS A 71 -15.95 -6.67 -23.21
C HIS A 71 -16.74 -7.09 -21.97
N SER A 72 -16.30 -8.18 -21.32
CA SER A 72 -16.86 -8.65 -20.05
C SER A 72 -16.50 -7.69 -18.91
N TYR A 73 -17.18 -7.86 -17.78
CA TYR A 73 -16.82 -7.18 -16.54
C TYR A 73 -15.34 -7.40 -16.17
N ASP A 74 -14.90 -8.67 -16.15
CA ASP A 74 -13.53 -9.05 -15.76
C ASP A 74 -12.48 -8.34 -16.61
N TRP A 75 -12.72 -8.18 -17.91
CA TRP A 75 -11.81 -7.46 -18.80
C TRP A 75 -11.69 -5.97 -18.40
N TRP A 76 -12.82 -5.32 -18.09
CA TRP A 76 -12.82 -3.92 -17.65
C TRP A 76 -12.15 -3.77 -16.30
N GLU A 77 -12.37 -4.71 -15.41
CA GLU A 77 -11.74 -4.75 -14.11
C GLU A 77 -10.21 -4.84 -14.23
N ASP A 78 -9.71 -5.78 -15.03
CA ASP A 78 -8.29 -5.93 -15.33
C ASP A 78 -7.70 -4.67 -15.98
N ALA A 79 -8.42 -4.05 -16.92
CA ALA A 79 -7.97 -2.83 -17.58
C ALA A 79 -7.86 -1.63 -16.61
N VAL A 80 -8.83 -1.49 -15.69
CA VAL A 80 -8.79 -0.46 -14.64
C VAL A 80 -7.66 -0.72 -13.67
N LEU A 81 -7.49 -1.96 -13.21
CA LEU A 81 -6.39 -2.34 -12.31
C LEU A 81 -5.03 -2.10 -12.94
N LEU A 82 -4.85 -2.47 -14.21
CA LEU A 82 -3.63 -2.19 -14.95
C LEU A 82 -3.33 -0.70 -14.97
N THR A 83 -4.34 0.13 -15.22
CA THR A 83 -4.19 1.60 -15.20
C THR A 83 -3.77 2.10 -13.81
N VAL A 84 -4.38 1.58 -12.75
CA VAL A 84 -4.00 1.91 -11.36
C VAL A 84 -2.55 1.51 -11.09
N TYR A 85 -2.11 0.32 -11.49
CA TYR A 85 -0.72 -0.12 -11.32
C TYR A 85 0.26 0.76 -12.09
N LEU A 86 -0.07 1.17 -13.32
CA LEU A 86 0.77 2.10 -14.09
C LEU A 86 0.88 3.47 -13.40
N LEU A 87 -0.21 3.97 -12.81
CA LEU A 87 -0.18 5.21 -12.03
C LEU A 87 0.68 5.07 -10.77
N ILE A 88 0.57 3.96 -10.04
CA ILE A 88 1.40 3.66 -8.87
C ILE A 88 2.88 3.70 -9.27
N VAL A 89 3.27 2.93 -10.28
CA VAL A 89 4.67 2.86 -10.75
C VAL A 89 5.13 4.23 -11.24
N GLY A 90 4.30 4.95 -11.99
CA GLY A 90 4.62 6.30 -12.48
C GLY A 90 4.88 7.29 -11.35
N PHE A 91 4.01 7.34 -10.35
CA PHE A 91 4.16 8.23 -9.20
C PHE A 91 5.33 7.83 -8.29
N LEU A 92 5.58 6.54 -8.07
CA LEU A 92 6.75 6.07 -7.31
C LEU A 92 8.05 6.37 -8.04
N THR A 93 8.08 6.24 -9.37
CA THR A 93 9.25 6.61 -10.19
C THR A 93 9.49 8.11 -10.15
N TYR A 94 8.43 8.92 -10.26
CA TYR A 94 8.52 10.37 -10.15
C TYR A 94 9.02 10.81 -8.76
N SER A 95 8.52 10.17 -7.70
CA SER A 95 8.86 10.46 -6.30
C SER A 95 10.01 9.60 -5.77
N TRP A 96 10.81 8.98 -6.64
CA TRP A 96 11.85 7.99 -6.28
C TRP A 96 12.83 8.46 -5.20
N ARG A 97 13.23 9.73 -5.22
CA ARG A 97 14.11 10.30 -4.16
C ARG A 97 13.44 10.31 -2.79
N TYR A 98 12.15 10.63 -2.75
CA TYR A 98 11.34 10.59 -1.53
C TYR A 98 11.18 9.15 -1.05
N LEU A 99 10.84 8.23 -1.97
CA LEU A 99 10.76 6.79 -1.70
C LEU A 99 12.06 6.27 -1.06
N TRP A 100 13.22 6.52 -1.66
CA TRP A 100 14.51 6.10 -1.10
C TRP A 100 14.77 6.66 0.31
N ALA A 101 14.42 7.91 0.54
CA ALA A 101 14.61 8.54 1.83
C ALA A 101 13.70 7.91 2.90
N VAL A 102 12.47 7.51 2.54
CA VAL A 102 11.57 6.74 3.42
C VAL A 102 12.15 5.33 3.66
N LEU A 103 12.55 4.61 2.62
CA LEU A 103 13.08 3.24 2.73
C LEU A 103 14.32 3.17 3.61
N LYS A 104 15.24 4.14 3.50
CA LYS A 104 16.46 4.20 4.33
C LYS A 104 16.19 4.38 5.82
N LYS A 105 15.02 4.88 6.21
CA LYS A 105 14.65 5.07 7.62
C LYS A 105 14.02 3.83 8.26
N VAL A 106 13.67 2.82 7.46
CA VAL A 106 13.07 1.58 7.96
C VAL A 106 14.19 0.61 8.37
N PRO A 107 14.13 0.01 9.57
CA PRO A 107 15.09 -1.01 9.98
C PRO A 107 15.01 -2.26 9.09
N LEU A 108 16.15 -2.85 8.77
CA LEU A 108 16.25 -4.05 7.92
C LEU A 108 15.39 -5.21 8.43
N SER A 109 15.25 -5.34 9.76
CA SER A 109 14.45 -6.39 10.38
C SER A 109 12.98 -6.36 9.94
N LEU A 110 12.38 -5.17 9.75
CA LEU A 110 11.00 -5.07 9.32
C LEU A 110 10.80 -5.58 7.89
N TYR A 111 11.76 -5.34 6.99
CA TYR A 111 11.71 -5.90 5.64
C TYR A 111 11.77 -7.44 5.68
N LEU A 112 12.66 -7.99 6.49
CA LEU A 112 12.77 -9.45 6.65
C LEU A 112 11.49 -10.04 7.24
N THR A 113 10.88 -9.38 8.22
CA THR A 113 9.59 -9.81 8.80
C THR A 113 8.48 -9.80 7.75
N VAL A 114 8.33 -8.72 6.98
CA VAL A 114 7.28 -8.64 5.94
C VAL A 114 7.49 -9.69 4.85
N VAL A 115 8.74 -9.93 4.41
CA VAL A 115 9.05 -10.99 3.44
C VAL A 115 8.72 -12.37 4.00
N ALA A 116 9.07 -12.65 5.26
CA ALA A 116 8.73 -13.92 5.89
C ALA A 116 7.22 -14.14 6.01
N LEU A 117 6.47 -13.08 6.35
CA LEU A 117 5.00 -13.14 6.40
C LEU A 117 4.39 -13.36 5.01
N ALA A 118 4.87 -12.67 3.98
CA ALA A 118 4.37 -12.85 2.61
C ALA A 118 4.65 -14.26 2.06
N LEU A 119 5.80 -14.85 2.41
CA LEU A 119 6.07 -16.25 2.07
C LEU A 119 5.14 -17.21 2.82
N LEU A 120 4.82 -16.91 4.08
CA LEU A 120 3.95 -17.71 4.91
C LEU A 120 2.47 -17.61 4.46
N GLU A 121 2.03 -16.43 4.03
CA GLU A 121 0.75 -16.19 3.33
C GLU A 121 0.68 -17.08 2.08
N TYR A 122 1.66 -16.95 1.18
CA TYR A 122 1.71 -17.74 -0.05
C TYR A 122 1.73 -19.26 0.19
N MET A 123 2.48 -19.71 1.19
CA MET A 123 2.53 -21.13 1.56
C MET A 123 1.21 -21.63 2.16
N GLY A 124 0.50 -20.79 2.92
CA GLY A 124 -0.82 -21.08 3.47
C GLY A 124 -1.86 -21.24 2.35
N GLU A 125 -1.98 -20.25 1.48
CA GLU A 125 -2.92 -20.20 0.34
C GLU A 125 -2.74 -21.41 -0.59
N ASN A 126 -1.48 -21.77 -0.88
CA ASN A 126 -1.17 -22.84 -1.84
C ASN A 126 -1.00 -24.22 -1.19
N ALA A 127 -1.32 -24.35 0.11
CA ALA A 127 -1.13 -25.58 0.90
C ALA A 127 0.29 -26.19 0.77
N ILE A 128 1.31 -25.33 0.64
CA ILE A 128 2.71 -25.74 0.51
C ILE A 128 3.27 -25.93 1.92
N LEU A 129 3.53 -27.19 2.30
CA LEU A 129 4.02 -27.59 3.64
C LEU A 129 3.04 -27.34 4.80
N ILE A 130 1.89 -26.72 4.55
CA ILE A 130 0.84 -26.44 5.53
C ILE A 130 -0.44 -27.17 5.07
N PRO A 131 -1.09 -27.95 5.94
CA PRO A 131 -2.36 -28.59 5.60
C PRO A 131 -3.44 -27.55 5.26
N GLU A 132 -4.22 -27.81 4.22
CA GLU A 132 -5.31 -26.94 3.75
C GLU A 132 -6.26 -26.51 4.89
N SER A 133 -6.56 -27.41 5.84
CA SER A 133 -7.41 -27.13 7.01
C SER A 133 -6.88 -26.04 7.95
N ILE A 134 -5.61 -25.66 7.84
CA ILE A 134 -4.93 -24.63 8.63
C ILE A 134 -4.35 -23.54 7.71
N GLY A 135 -4.17 -23.81 6.41
CA GLY A 135 -3.59 -22.92 5.42
C GLY A 135 -4.32 -21.58 5.32
N GLU A 136 -5.65 -21.62 5.21
CA GLU A 136 -6.52 -20.45 5.18
C GLU A 136 -6.33 -19.56 6.42
N MET A 137 -6.37 -20.14 7.62
CA MET A 137 -6.14 -19.38 8.85
C MET A 137 -4.72 -18.77 8.91
N VAL A 138 -3.72 -19.48 8.37
CA VAL A 138 -2.34 -19.00 8.34
C VAL A 138 -2.17 -17.83 7.36
N GLU A 139 -2.80 -17.93 6.20
CA GLU A 139 -2.87 -16.87 5.19
C GLU A 139 -3.48 -15.59 5.77
N GLU A 140 -4.68 -15.68 6.33
CA GLU A 140 -5.39 -14.54 6.90
C GLU A 140 -4.60 -13.86 8.04
N ILE A 141 -3.98 -14.64 8.94
CA ILE A 141 -3.18 -14.10 10.04
C ILE A 141 -1.91 -13.43 9.52
N ALA A 142 -1.24 -14.03 8.53
CA ALA A 142 -0.04 -13.46 7.94
C ALA A 142 -0.34 -12.12 7.27
N GLU A 143 -1.38 -12.09 6.45
CA GLU A 143 -1.83 -10.90 5.75
C GLU A 143 -2.24 -9.79 6.74
N THR A 144 -3.10 -10.12 7.70
CA THR A 144 -3.54 -9.23 8.79
C THR A 144 -2.34 -8.65 9.55
N SER A 145 -1.30 -9.46 9.76
CA SER A 145 -0.06 -9.02 10.41
C SER A 145 0.73 -8.02 9.56
N VAL A 146 0.79 -8.22 8.23
CA VAL A 146 1.43 -7.27 7.30
C VAL A 146 0.71 -5.91 7.36
N TYR A 147 -0.63 -5.91 7.35
CA TYR A 147 -1.42 -4.68 7.45
C TYR A 147 -1.25 -3.99 8.80
N ALA A 148 -1.18 -4.75 9.89
CA ALA A 148 -0.90 -4.22 11.21
C ALA A 148 0.48 -3.54 11.28
N ILE A 149 1.52 -4.18 10.72
CA ILE A 149 2.87 -3.60 10.63
C ILE A 149 2.85 -2.31 9.82
N ALA A 150 2.19 -2.31 8.66
CA ALA A 150 2.05 -1.14 7.81
C ALA A 150 1.35 0.01 8.55
N LEU A 151 0.24 -0.27 9.24
CA LEU A 151 -0.51 0.72 10.00
C LEU A 151 0.31 1.28 11.17
N ILE A 152 1.01 0.43 11.94
CA ILE A 152 1.88 0.88 13.04
C ILE A 152 3.00 1.78 12.50
N TYR A 153 3.59 1.41 11.37
CA TYR A 153 4.64 2.21 10.74
C TYR A 153 4.10 3.57 10.29
N LEU A 154 2.97 3.59 9.57
CA LEU A 154 2.27 4.81 9.17
C LEU A 154 1.88 5.65 10.39
N TRP A 155 1.45 5.03 11.48
CA TRP A 155 1.05 5.77 12.68
C TRP A 155 2.23 6.47 13.35
N ARG A 156 3.39 5.80 13.40
CA ARG A 156 4.62 6.35 13.99
C ARG A 156 5.37 7.30 13.07
N PHE A 157 5.05 7.32 11.77
CA PHE A 157 5.73 8.17 10.80
C PHE A 157 5.44 9.65 11.07
N GLN A 158 6.48 10.44 11.36
CA GLN A 158 6.38 11.88 11.55
C GLN A 158 6.83 12.62 10.29
N MET A 159 5.85 13.16 9.56
CA MET A 159 6.08 13.90 8.31
C MET A 159 6.88 15.20 8.54
N SER A 160 6.64 15.89 9.67
CA SER A 160 7.38 17.10 10.05
C SER A 160 8.89 16.84 10.13
N ASP A 161 9.29 15.74 10.75
CA ASP A 161 10.70 15.40 10.96
C ASP A 161 11.38 14.97 9.65
N PHE A 162 10.58 14.57 8.67
CA PHE A 162 11.03 14.13 7.37
C PHE A 162 11.17 15.28 6.37
N GLU A 163 10.18 16.18 6.29
CA GLU A 163 10.14 17.25 5.29
C GLU A 163 10.75 18.57 5.77
N SER A 164 10.81 18.83 7.09
CA SER A 164 11.37 20.09 7.61
C SER A 164 12.83 20.34 7.18
N PRO A 165 13.75 19.36 7.22
CA PRO A 165 15.12 19.57 6.75
C PRO A 165 15.21 19.86 5.25
N ALA A 166 14.30 19.29 4.44
CA ALA A 166 14.25 19.51 3.00
C ALA A 166 13.69 20.90 2.63
N LEU A 167 12.80 21.44 3.46
CA LEU A 167 12.29 22.82 3.33
C LEU A 167 13.31 23.87 3.83
N TYR A 168 14.15 23.51 4.81
CA TYR A 168 15.21 24.37 5.36
C TYR A 168 16.53 24.37 4.57
N GLN A 169 16.56 23.86 3.33
CA GLN A 169 17.61 24.18 2.36
C GLN A 169 17.18 25.30 1.37
N PRO A 170 17.03 26.57 1.80
CA PRO A 170 17.09 27.69 0.87
C PRO A 170 18.56 28.08 0.66
N ASN A 171 19.07 27.94 -0.56
CA ASN A 171 20.19 28.70 -1.11
C ASN A 171 21.43 28.92 -0.21
N HIS A 172 22.37 27.97 -0.18
CA HIS A 172 23.78 28.31 0.01
C HIS A 172 24.45 28.64 -1.33
N HIS A 173 23.94 29.68 -2.00
CA HIS A 173 24.77 30.51 -2.86
C HIS A 173 25.12 31.77 -2.07
N GLN A 174 26.17 31.65 -1.26
CA GLN A 174 26.86 32.80 -0.68
C GLN A 174 27.43 33.61 -1.86
N PRO A 175 27.10 34.90 -2.05
CA PRO A 175 27.86 35.71 -2.98
C PRO A 175 29.28 35.82 -2.42
N CYS A 176 30.27 35.32 -3.16
CA CYS A 176 31.67 35.61 -2.88
C CYS A 176 31.85 37.12 -3.02
N ASN A 177 31.87 37.83 -1.90
CA ASN A 177 32.23 39.23 -1.86
C ASN A 177 33.76 39.31 -1.94
N ALA A 178 34.28 39.22 -3.16
CA ALA A 178 35.69 39.48 -3.44
C ALA A 178 35.87 41.00 -3.55
N ASN A 179 36.07 41.66 -2.41
CA ASN A 179 36.71 42.97 -2.33
C ASN A 179 37.39 43.07 -0.96
N SER A 180 38.67 42.76 -0.94
CA SER A 180 39.65 43.10 0.10
C SER A 180 41.01 43.24 -0.58
#